data_AF-A9AW83-F1
#
_entry.id   AF-A9AW83-F1
#
_cell.length_a   1.000
_cell.length_b   1.000
_cell.length_c   1.000
_cell.angle_alpha   90.00
_cell.angle_beta   90.00
_cell.angle_gamma   90.00
#
_symmetry.space_group_name_H-M   'P 1'
#
loop_
_entity.id
_entity.type
_entity.pdbx_description
1 polymer ?
#
loop_
_entity_poly.entity_id
_entity_poly.type
_entity_poly.pdbx_seq_one_letter_code
_entity_poly.pdbx_strand_id
1 'polypeptide(L)'
;MLQAHLEQTPNTLGQHAIIITIQDNGAPLTTPAVQLETTMSHAGMASQMIPMESLGDGRYTANLNIDMLGEWVFIVHVPDPTGATSARQKTLPAFNIQ
;
A
#
# COMPACT_ATOMS: atom_id res chain seq x y z
N MET A 1 -12.93 -8.06 9.15
CA MET A 1 -12.78 -6.78 8.44
C MET A 1 -11.34 -6.66 7.98
N LEU A 2 -11.14 -6.16 6.76
CA LEU A 2 -9.81 -5.89 6.20
C LEU A 2 -9.12 -4.75 6.95
N GLN A 3 -7.88 -4.98 7.34
CA GLN A 3 -6.97 -4.03 7.96
C GLN A 3 -5.65 -4.06 7.20
N ALA A 4 -5.02 -2.90 7.07
CA ALA A 4 -3.70 -2.76 6.49
C ALA A 4 -2.91 -1.73 7.29
N HIS A 5 -1.63 -1.97 7.48
CA HIS A 5 -0.73 -1.12 8.26
C HIS A 5 0.63 -1.04 7.58
N LEU A 6 1.16 0.17 7.48
CA LEU A 6 2.52 0.45 7.02
C LEU A 6 3.49 0.23 8.19
N GLU A 7 4.43 -0.71 8.04
CA GLU A 7 5.37 -1.05 9.13
C GLU A 7 6.34 0.09 9.46
N GLN A 8 6.77 0.82 8.44
CA GLN A 8 7.64 1.99 8.58
C GLN A 8 7.19 3.09 7.63
N THR A 9 6.88 4.25 8.21
CA THR A 9 6.56 5.45 7.43
C THR A 9 7.83 6.05 6.83
N PRO A 10 7.91 6.19 5.50
CA PRO A 10 9.00 6.92 4.87
C PRO A 10 9.05 8.37 5.33
N ASN A 11 10.25 8.89 5.51
CA ASN A 11 10.49 10.25 6.01
C ASN A 11 11.52 11.04 5.20
N THR A 12 12.00 10.48 4.08
CA THR A 12 13.04 11.07 3.22
C THR A 12 12.74 10.76 1.76
N LEU A 13 13.32 11.53 0.85
CA LEU A 13 13.32 11.22 -0.58
C LEU A 13 14.19 9.99 -0.91
N GLY A 14 13.92 9.36 -2.05
CA GLY A 14 14.70 8.27 -2.62
C GLY A 14 14.00 6.92 -2.59
N GLN A 15 14.81 5.86 -2.70
CA GLN A 15 14.31 4.48 -2.76
C GLN A 15 13.97 3.96 -1.37
N HIS A 16 12.75 3.45 -1.21
CA HIS A 16 12.25 2.83 0.01
C HIS A 16 11.67 1.46 -0.27
N ALA A 17 11.98 0.50 0.60
CA ALA A 17 11.25 -0.75 0.68
C ALA A 17 10.00 -0.52 1.53
N ILE A 18 8.85 -0.41 0.88
CA ILE A 18 7.56 -0.27 1.56
C ILE A 18 7.13 -1.65 2.02
N ILE A 19 6.78 -1.80 3.30
CA ILE A 19 6.26 -3.06 3.85
C ILE A 19 4.91 -2.80 4.48
N ILE A 20 3.90 -3.57 4.04
CA ILE A 20 2.53 -3.47 4.51
C ILE A 20 2.13 -4.82 5.12
N THR A 21 1.65 -4.79 6.36
CA THR A 21 0.97 -5.92 6.99
C THR A 21 -0.53 -5.82 6.72
N ILE A 22 -1.12 -6.90 6.20
CA ILE A 22 -2.54 -7.00 5.86
C ILE A 22 -3.17 -8.13 6.68
N GLN A 23 -4.32 -7.83 7.28
CA GLN A 23 -5.13 -8.80 8.02
C GLN A 23 -6.58 -8.75 7.55
N ASP A 24 -7.26 -9.88 7.57
CA ASP A 24 -8.71 -9.94 7.40
C ASP A 24 -9.33 -10.77 8.52
N ASN A 25 -10.36 -10.21 9.15
CA ASN A 25 -11.03 -10.80 10.32
C ASN A 25 -10.06 -11.16 11.47
N GLY A 26 -8.97 -10.40 11.61
CA GLY A 26 -7.97 -10.58 12.66
C GLY A 26 -6.91 -11.66 12.36
N ALA A 27 -6.98 -12.32 11.20
CA ALA A 27 -5.95 -13.25 10.73
C ALA A 27 -5.07 -12.59 9.65
N PRO A 28 -3.77 -12.91 9.57
CA PRO A 28 -2.93 -12.48 8.46
C PRO A 28 -3.50 -12.92 7.11
N LEU A 29 -3.57 -12.00 6.15
CA LEU A 29 -4.14 -12.28 4.83
C LEU A 29 -3.03 -12.48 3.79
N THR A 30 -2.86 -13.72 3.34
CA THR A 30 -1.98 -14.08 2.22
C THR A 30 -2.82 -14.33 0.96
N THR A 31 -2.66 -13.50 -0.06
CA THR A 31 -3.37 -13.57 -1.36
C THR A 31 -2.44 -13.10 -2.48
N PRO A 32 -2.54 -13.66 -3.69
CA PRO A 32 -1.81 -13.15 -4.84
C PRO A 32 -2.32 -11.75 -5.23
N ALA A 33 -1.51 -11.04 -6.03
CA ALA A 33 -1.88 -9.83 -6.76
C ALA A 33 -2.35 -8.65 -5.88
N VAL A 34 -1.79 -8.51 -4.67
CA VAL A 34 -1.92 -7.27 -3.90
C VAL A 34 -1.23 -6.14 -4.67
N GLN A 35 -1.88 -4.97 -4.74
CA GLN A 35 -1.32 -3.77 -5.36
C GLN A 35 -1.31 -2.62 -4.37
N LEU A 36 -0.29 -1.79 -4.46
CA LEU A 36 -0.16 -0.52 -3.77
C LEU A 36 -0.43 0.61 -4.77
N GLU A 37 -1.47 1.38 -4.54
CA GLU A 37 -1.65 2.68 -5.18
C GLU A 37 -0.93 3.74 -4.35
N THR A 38 -0.11 4.53 -5.01
CA THR A 38 0.57 5.67 -4.41
C THR A 38 0.06 6.94 -5.06
N THR A 39 -0.25 7.94 -4.25
CA THR A 39 -0.70 9.24 -4.74
C THR A 39 -0.25 10.33 -3.78
N MET A 40 -0.30 11.58 -4.23
CA MET A 40 -0.07 12.76 -3.41
C MET A 40 -1.35 13.58 -3.34
N SER A 41 -1.56 14.26 -2.22
CA SER A 41 -2.73 15.14 -2.01
C SER A 41 -2.59 16.48 -2.74
N HIS A 42 -2.20 16.44 -4.01
CA HIS A 42 -2.07 17.60 -4.89
C HIS A 42 -2.89 17.37 -6.17
N ALA A 43 -3.68 18.37 -6.56
CA ALA A 43 -4.49 18.30 -7.77
C ALA A 43 -3.61 18.12 -9.01
N GLY A 44 -3.94 17.11 -9.85
CA GLY A 44 -3.25 16.84 -11.11
C GLY A 44 -2.12 15.81 -11.04
N MET A 45 -1.75 15.32 -9.85
CA MET A 45 -0.82 14.19 -9.73
C MET A 45 -1.51 12.88 -10.05
N ALA A 46 -0.97 12.13 -11.01
CA ALA A 46 -1.45 10.80 -11.33
C ALA A 46 -1.06 9.82 -10.21
N SER A 47 -1.98 8.94 -9.82
CA SER A 47 -1.64 7.83 -8.94
C SER A 47 -0.87 6.76 -9.71
N GLN A 48 0.01 6.06 -9.01
CA GLN A 48 0.78 4.96 -9.55
C GLN A 48 0.38 3.65 -8.85
N MET A 49 0.00 2.65 -9.65
CA MET A 49 -0.25 1.28 -9.20
C MET A 49 1.04 0.47 -9.25
N ILE A 50 1.39 -0.17 -8.14
CA ILE A 50 2.61 -0.96 -7.98
C ILE A 50 2.23 -2.36 -7.47
N PRO A 51 2.64 -3.44 -8.14
CA PRO A 51 2.43 -4.79 -7.61
C PRO A 51 3.27 -4.99 -6.35
N MET A 52 2.68 -5.65 -5.34
CA MET A 52 3.40 -6.01 -4.13
C MET A 52 3.76 -7.50 -4.12
N GLU A 53 4.98 -7.79 -3.67
CA GLU A 53 5.49 -9.14 -3.47
C GLU A 53 5.11 -9.64 -2.08
N SER A 54 4.65 -10.89 -1.97
CA SER A 54 4.33 -11.48 -0.66
C SER A 54 5.59 -11.92 0.06
N LEU A 55 5.71 -11.54 1.34
CA LEU A 55 6.78 -11.98 2.25
C LEU A 55 6.32 -13.09 3.21
N GLY A 56 5.07 -13.57 3.08
CA GLY A 56 4.44 -14.47 4.04
C GLY A 56 3.79 -13.75 5.23
N ASP A 57 2.99 -14.47 6.01
CA ASP A 57 2.32 -13.97 7.22
C ASP A 57 1.58 -12.63 7.04
N GLY A 58 0.90 -12.47 5.90
CA GLY A 58 0.16 -11.25 5.57
C GLY A 58 1.02 -10.02 5.28
N ARG A 59 2.35 -10.17 5.16
CA ARG A 59 3.27 -9.08 4.83
C ARG A 59 3.52 -9.02 3.33
N TYR A 60 3.59 -7.80 2.82
CA TYR A 60 3.83 -7.52 1.41
C TYR A 60 4.83 -6.39 1.26
N THR A 61 5.68 -6.46 0.24
CA THR A 61 6.67 -5.43 -0.05
C THR A 61 6.61 -4.92 -1.48
N ALA A 62 6.97 -3.64 -1.64
CA ALA A 62 7.20 -3.03 -2.94
C ALA A 62 8.33 -2.01 -2.80
N ASN A 63 9.19 -1.92 -3.82
CA ASN A 63 10.18 -0.85 -3.91
C ASN A 63 9.53 0.38 -4.54
N LEU A 64 9.61 1.51 -3.84
CA LEU A 64 9.07 2.78 -4.29
C LEU A 64 10.17 3.85 -4.24
N ASN A 65 10.30 4.61 -5.33
CA ASN A 65 11.05 5.83 -5.32
C ASN A 65 10.13 6.99 -4.93
N ILE A 66 10.37 7.59 -3.76
CA ILE A 66 9.70 8.81 -3.32
C ILE A 66 10.54 9.99 -3.81
N ASP A 67 10.14 10.60 -4.91
CA ASP A 67 10.93 11.62 -5.61
C ASP A 67 10.47 13.05 -5.37
N MET A 68 9.36 13.23 -4.64
CA MET A 68 8.79 14.54 -4.40
C MET A 68 8.44 14.77 -2.92
N LEU A 69 8.76 15.99 -2.45
CA LEU A 69 8.39 16.47 -1.12
C LEU A 69 6.88 16.71 -1.05
N GLY A 70 6.32 16.57 0.15
CA GLY A 70 4.91 16.81 0.42
C GLY A 70 4.18 15.61 1.01
N GLU A 71 2.85 15.68 1.03
CA GLU A 71 2.00 14.65 1.60
C GLU A 71 1.68 13.55 0.59
N TRP A 72 1.95 12.32 1.01
CA TRP A 72 1.73 11.09 0.29
C TRP A 72 0.60 10.28 0.95
N VAL A 73 -0.18 9.60 0.12
CA VAL A 73 -1.27 8.72 0.52
C VAL A 73 -1.09 7.39 -0.17
N PHE A 74 -1.16 6.32 0.62
CA PHE A 74 -1.09 4.95 0.14
C PHE A 74 -2.45 4.27 0.25
N ILE A 75 -2.87 3.59 -0.81
CA ILE A 75 -4.12 2.82 -0.86
C ILE A 75 -3.76 1.39 -1.25
N VAL A 76 -4.08 0.45 -0.38
CA VAL A 76 -3.82 -0.97 -0.59
C VAL A 76 -5.02 -1.58 -1.28
N HIS A 77 -4.80 -2.20 -2.43
CA HIS A 77 -5.79 -2.93 -3.20
C HIS A 77 -5.58 -4.43 -3.02
N VAL A 78 -6.57 -5.09 -2.45
CA VAL A 78 -6.57 -6.53 -2.16
C VAL A 78 -7.64 -7.19 -3.03
N PRO A 79 -7.30 -8.14 -3.91
CA PRO A 79 -8.30 -8.82 -4.73
C PRO A 79 -9.30 -9.59 -3.86
N ASP A 80 -10.54 -9.70 -4.34
CA ASP A 80 -11.53 -10.54 -3.68
C ASP A 80 -11.24 -12.02 -3.96
N PRO A 81 -11.03 -12.86 -2.92
CA PRO A 81 -10.76 -14.28 -3.10
C PRO A 81 -11.94 -15.05 -3.70
N THR A 82 -13.15 -14.49 -3.71
CA THR A 82 -14.35 -15.11 -4.29
C THR A 82 -14.53 -14.85 -5.79
N GLY A 83 -13.62 -14.06 -6.42
CA GLY A 83 -13.73 -13.69 -7.84
C GLY A 83 -14.78 -12.62 -8.12
N ALA A 84 -15.39 -12.03 -7.08
CA ALA A 84 -16.19 -10.82 -7.24
C ALA A 84 -15.31 -9.68 -7.78
N THR A 85 -15.82 -8.94 -8.75
CA THR A 85 -15.10 -7.92 -9.54
C THR A 85 -14.65 -6.68 -8.75
N SER A 86 -14.90 -6.61 -7.44
CA SER A 86 -14.58 -5.44 -6.62
C SER A 86 -13.41 -5.75 -5.69
N ALA A 87 -12.20 -5.29 -6.06
CA ALA A 87 -11.06 -5.31 -5.16
C ALA A 87 -11.42 -4.57 -3.85
N ARG A 88 -11.05 -5.16 -2.71
CA ARG A 88 -11.19 -4.52 -1.41
C ARG A 88 -10.04 -3.55 -1.24
N GLN A 89 -10.35 -2.29 -0.92
CA GLN A 89 -9.35 -1.25 -0.77
C GLN A 89 -9.24 -0.77 0.69
N LYS A 90 -8.02 -0.42 1.09
CA LYS A 90 -7.75 0.21 2.38
C LYS A 90 -6.76 1.37 2.22
N THR A 91 -7.26 2.58 2.43
CA THR A 91 -6.41 3.78 2.57
C THR A 91 -5.68 3.73 3.91
N LEU A 92 -4.37 3.95 3.85
CA LEU A 92 -3.49 4.09 5.02
C LEU A 92 -3.47 5.55 5.49
N PRO A 93 -3.04 5.83 6.73
CA PRO A 93 -2.78 7.20 7.16
C PRO A 93 -1.81 7.90 6.21
N ALA A 94 -2.11 9.14 5.85
CA ALA A 94 -1.20 9.98 5.06
C ALA A 94 0.09 10.29 5.85
N PHE A 95 1.17 10.56 5.13
CA PHE A 95 2.45 10.95 5.71
C PHE A 95 3.13 12.00 4.85
N ASN A 96 4.07 12.74 5.45
CA ASN A 96 4.73 13.87 4.81
C ASN A 96 6.23 13.62 4.66
N ILE A 97 6.78 14.02 3.53
CA ILE A 97 8.21 14.02 3.23
C ILE A 97 8.69 15.47 3.18
N GLN A 98 9.67 15.80 4.02
CA GLN A 98 10.20 17.15 4.23
C GLN A 98 11.67 17.25 3.83
#